data_AF-A6KSR3-F1
#
_entry.id   AF-A6KSR3-F1
#
_cell.length_a   1.000
_cell.length_b   1.000
_cell.length_c   1.000
_cell.angle_alpha   90.00
_cell.angle_beta   90.00
_cell.angle_gamma   90.00
#
_symmetry.space_group_name_H-M   'P 1'
#
loop_
_entity.id
_entity.type
_entity.pdbx_description
1 polymer ?
#
loop_
_entity_poly.entity_id
_entity_poly.type
_entity_poly.pdbx_seq_one_letter_code
_entity_poly.pdbx_strand_id
1 'polypeptide(L)'
;MFIPDTAFKMGLGGHGVETKLSPGLHVLKYRLLLCFLATTCEAFFFRGLVPITYCEEGHRNSYCMSSIQVFADKLYSVETVIFYDCESIDFCQDALKRTPSETLGQILSGEQITSCPYKFSFNKEEMCGKVWIKSYGPVSEDGMSMLAFEEREKQGSHQHGVIDNIQVIWCYDMEDGEHHCVSGFPIGCFNAANDQVKGSCLINFNKNNSLYLFNHVDVTITYHMESDTSSKLAKLISSRVDPRRYEHSGEGHLTCNEPPLEIPEEDTDNLNVIYTYSVKFEA
;
A
#
# COMPACT_ATOMS: atom_id res chain seq x y z
N MET A 1 -5.78 29.48 43.45
CA MET A 1 -6.37 29.26 44.80
C MET A 1 -6.42 27.76 45.01
N PHE A 2 -5.99 27.30 46.19
CA PHE A 2 -5.89 25.91 46.66
C PHE A 2 -4.68 25.09 46.18
N ILE A 3 -3.60 25.22 46.96
CA ILE A 3 -2.61 24.17 47.24
C ILE A 3 -3.20 23.32 48.38
N PRO A 4 -3.27 21.99 48.30
CA PRO A 4 -3.44 21.17 49.50
C PRO A 4 -2.06 20.74 50.00
N ASP A 5 -1.64 21.35 51.10
CA ASP A 5 -0.62 20.83 52.00
C ASP A 5 -1.13 19.53 52.64
N THR A 6 -0.46 18.41 52.37
CA THR A 6 -0.59 17.20 53.20
C THR A 6 0.72 16.97 53.94
N ALA A 7 0.80 17.63 55.10
CA ALA A 7 1.76 17.31 56.15
C ALA A 7 1.55 15.88 56.64
N PHE A 8 2.46 14.97 56.31
CA PHE A 8 2.49 13.62 56.86
C PHE A 8 3.11 13.66 58.27
N LYS A 9 2.26 13.53 59.29
CA LYS A 9 2.62 13.45 60.70
C LYS A 9 3.06 12.01 61.01
N MET A 10 4.36 11.78 61.22
CA MET A 10 4.85 10.49 61.73
C MET A 10 4.58 10.39 63.24
N GLY A 11 3.62 9.53 63.60
CA GLY A 11 3.41 9.10 64.97
C GLY A 11 4.52 8.14 65.40
N LEU A 12 5.25 8.51 66.45
CA LEU A 12 6.16 7.64 67.18
C LEU A 12 5.33 6.68 68.04
N GLY A 13 5.41 5.39 67.74
CA GLY A 13 4.86 4.34 68.59
C GLY A 13 5.00 2.96 67.97
N GLY A 14 6.02 2.21 68.36
CA GLY A 14 6.15 0.82 67.92
C GLY A 14 7.55 0.22 68.11
N HIS A 15 7.77 -0.29 69.33
CA HIS A 15 8.67 -1.37 69.73
C HIS A 15 9.95 -1.63 68.91
N GLY A 16 11.08 -1.40 69.57
CA GLY A 16 12.40 -1.80 69.12
C GLY A 16 12.49 -3.32 68.91
N VAL A 17 12.82 -3.70 67.68
CA VAL A 17 13.59 -4.91 67.40
C VAL A 17 14.85 -4.42 66.69
N GLU A 18 15.91 -4.21 67.46
CA GLU A 18 17.26 -4.01 66.91
C GLU A 18 17.69 -5.32 66.24
N THR A 19 17.35 -5.46 64.95
CA THR A 19 18.14 -6.32 64.08
C THR A 19 19.34 -5.51 63.63
N LYS A 20 20.53 -5.82 64.17
CA LYS A 20 21.81 -5.33 63.65
C LYS A 20 22.03 -5.88 62.24
N LEU A 21 21.34 -5.32 61.24
CA LEU A 21 21.58 -5.62 59.84
C LEU A 21 22.51 -4.54 59.29
N SER A 22 23.73 -4.95 58.95
CA SER A 22 24.80 -4.06 58.47
C SER A 22 24.31 -3.10 57.39
N PRO A 23 24.55 -1.78 57.50
CA PRO A 23 24.11 -0.79 56.51
C PRO A 23 24.63 -1.10 55.10
N GLY A 24 25.77 -1.80 54.99
CA GLY A 24 26.30 -2.28 53.71
C GLY A 24 25.40 -3.28 53.00
N LEU A 25 24.63 -4.11 53.72
CA LEU A 25 23.74 -5.11 53.13
C LEU A 25 22.48 -4.48 52.54
N HIS A 26 21.98 -3.39 53.13
CA HIS A 26 20.87 -2.62 52.58
C HIS A 26 21.27 -1.88 51.30
N VAL A 27 22.47 -1.29 51.29
CA VAL A 27 23.02 -0.64 50.08
C VAL A 27 23.25 -1.68 48.98
N LEU A 28 23.75 -2.87 49.32
CA LEU A 28 23.95 -3.94 48.34
C LEU A 28 22.62 -4.46 47.78
N LYS A 29 21.59 -4.62 48.61
CA LYS A 29 20.24 -4.99 48.16
C LYS A 29 19.62 -3.95 47.23
N TYR A 30 19.72 -2.66 47.58
CA TYR A 30 19.23 -1.58 46.71
C TYR A 30 20.01 -1.50 45.39
N ARG A 31 21.33 -1.74 45.41
CA ARG A 31 22.14 -1.80 44.18
C ARG A 31 21.78 -3.02 43.33
N LEU A 32 21.56 -4.19 43.92
CA LEU A 32 21.10 -5.36 43.17
C LEU A 32 19.71 -5.16 42.56
N LEU A 33 18.80 -4.53 43.30
CA LEU A 33 17.45 -4.22 42.81
C LEU A 33 17.49 -3.23 41.64
N LEU A 34 18.32 -2.18 41.72
CA LEU A 34 18.54 -1.23 40.63
C LEU A 34 19.19 -1.89 39.40
N CYS A 35 20.15 -2.79 39.60
CA CYS A 35 20.73 -3.56 38.49
C CYS A 35 19.71 -4.50 37.83
N PHE A 36 18.83 -5.14 38.61
CA PHE A 36 17.75 -5.99 38.08
C PHE A 36 16.72 -5.20 37.27
N LEU A 37 16.40 -3.97 37.70
CA LEU A 37 15.49 -3.07 36.99
C LEU A 37 16.13 -2.50 35.70
N ALA A 38 17.46 -2.34 35.68
CA ALA A 38 18.18 -1.87 34.49
C ALA A 38 18.28 -2.94 33.39
N THR A 39 18.22 -4.23 33.73
CA THR A 39 18.29 -5.33 32.77
C THR A 39 16.98 -5.61 32.03
N THR A 40 15.86 -4.96 32.37
CA THR A 40 14.55 -5.23 31.75
C THR A 40 14.09 -4.16 30.74
N CYS A 41 14.94 -3.20 30.37
CA CYS A 41 14.65 -2.26 29.28
C CYS A 41 15.17 -2.80 27.94
N GLU A 42 14.54 -3.86 27.43
CA GLU A 42 14.51 -4.08 25.99
C GLU A 42 13.58 -3.01 25.41
N ALA A 43 14.14 -1.99 24.77
CA ALA A 43 13.36 -0.97 24.08
C ALA A 43 12.65 -1.63 22.89
N PHE A 44 11.40 -2.01 23.09
CA PHE A 44 10.56 -2.57 22.04
C PHE A 44 10.20 -1.46 21.05
N PHE A 45 10.97 -1.37 19.97
CA PHE A 45 10.62 -0.51 18.83
C PHE A 45 9.71 -1.28 17.90
N PHE A 46 8.49 -0.79 17.71
CA PHE A 46 7.63 -1.27 16.62
C PHE A 46 8.32 -0.93 15.29
N ARG A 47 8.61 -1.94 14.46
CA ARG A 47 8.88 -1.72 13.04
C ARG A 47 7.67 -1.00 12.45
N GLY A 48 7.91 0.11 11.75
CA GLY A 48 6.85 0.95 11.16
C GLY A 48 6.69 2.35 11.78
N LEU A 49 7.41 2.67 12.86
CA LEU A 49 7.43 4.04 13.43
C LEU A 49 8.50 4.95 12.83
N VAL A 50 9.53 4.38 12.18
CA VAL A 50 10.60 5.15 11.54
C VAL A 50 10.34 5.15 10.03
N PRO A 51 10.22 6.33 9.39
CA PRO A 51 10.00 6.42 7.95
C PRO A 51 11.17 5.76 7.20
N ILE A 52 10.84 4.97 6.19
CA ILE A 52 11.86 4.35 5.34
C ILE A 52 12.50 5.46 4.51
N THR A 53 13.82 5.42 4.39
CA THR A 53 14.55 6.33 3.50
C THR A 53 15.04 5.59 2.26
N TYR A 54 15.04 6.31 1.14
CA TYR A 54 15.38 5.77 -0.16
C TYR A 54 16.62 6.45 -0.76
N CYS A 55 17.40 5.66 -1.49
CA CYS A 55 18.60 6.10 -2.19
C CYS A 55 18.81 5.23 -3.42
N GLU A 56 19.60 5.75 -4.35
CA GLU A 56 19.96 5.03 -5.57
C GLU A 56 20.71 3.72 -5.25
N GLU A 57 20.59 2.71 -6.11
CA GLU A 57 21.15 1.35 -5.88
C GLU A 57 22.64 1.34 -5.49
N GLY A 58 23.43 2.27 -6.00
CA GLY A 58 24.86 2.39 -5.68
C GLY A 58 25.17 2.82 -4.23
N HIS A 59 24.19 3.30 -3.47
CA HIS A 59 24.35 3.86 -2.12
C HIS A 59 23.59 3.08 -1.04
N ARG A 60 23.07 1.90 -1.37
CA ARG A 60 22.29 1.07 -0.44
C ARG A 60 23.08 0.75 0.84
N ASN A 61 22.43 0.93 1.99
CA ASN A 61 22.99 0.57 3.30
C ASN A 61 21.87 0.02 4.22
N SER A 62 22.14 -0.20 5.51
CA SER A 62 21.15 -0.72 6.45
C SER A 62 20.00 0.24 6.79
N TYR A 63 20.19 1.53 6.53
CA TYR A 63 19.26 2.62 6.85
C TYR A 63 18.52 3.15 5.62
N CYS A 64 18.98 2.77 4.43
CA CYS A 64 18.50 3.28 3.16
C CYS A 64 18.22 2.15 2.16
N MET A 65 16.99 2.12 1.64
CA MET A 65 16.55 1.16 0.65
C MET A 65 16.63 1.72 -0.77
N SER A 66 16.91 0.86 -1.74
CA SER A 66 16.92 1.24 -3.16
C SER A 66 15.77 0.67 -3.97
N SER A 67 15.02 -0.26 -3.39
CA SER A 67 13.88 -0.91 -4.03
C SER A 67 12.60 -0.54 -3.29
N ILE A 68 11.57 -0.18 -4.06
CA ILE A 68 10.24 0.18 -3.60
C ILE A 68 9.31 -0.97 -3.96
N GLN A 69 8.63 -1.50 -2.96
CA GLN A 69 7.66 -2.58 -3.10
C GLN A 69 6.25 -2.00 -3.01
N VAL A 70 5.38 -2.37 -3.96
CA VAL A 70 3.95 -2.10 -3.86
C VAL A 70 3.28 -3.23 -3.09
N PHE A 71 2.44 -2.88 -2.13
CA PHE A 71 1.56 -3.81 -1.42
C PHE A 71 0.12 -3.52 -1.80
N ALA A 72 -0.71 -4.54 -1.84
CA ALA A 72 -2.14 -4.36 -1.99
C ALA A 72 -2.83 -4.59 -0.65
N ASP A 73 -3.84 -3.77 -0.43
CA ASP A 73 -4.66 -3.77 0.77
C ASP A 73 -6.00 -4.46 0.44
N LYS A 74 -6.93 -3.74 -0.18
CA LYS A 74 -8.28 -4.23 -0.45
C LYS A 74 -8.78 -3.82 -1.82
N LEU A 75 -9.72 -4.58 -2.35
CA LEU A 75 -10.62 -4.10 -3.39
C LEU A 75 -11.98 -3.89 -2.76
N TYR A 76 -12.49 -2.67 -2.82
CA TYR A 76 -13.86 -2.40 -2.42
C TYR A 76 -14.47 -1.32 -3.30
N SER A 77 -15.79 -1.39 -3.43
CA SER A 77 -16.58 -0.34 -4.02
C SER A 77 -16.98 0.67 -2.96
N VAL A 78 -16.91 1.96 -3.31
CA VAL A 78 -17.43 3.05 -2.48
C VAL A 78 -18.95 2.94 -2.31
N GLU A 79 -19.65 2.27 -3.24
CA GLU A 79 -21.11 2.14 -3.25
C GLU A 79 -21.61 0.89 -2.52
N THR A 80 -20.95 -0.27 -2.72
CA THR A 80 -21.48 -1.55 -2.19
C THR A 80 -20.89 -1.96 -0.84
N VAL A 81 -19.80 -1.33 -0.38
CA VAL A 81 -19.09 -1.66 0.89
C VAL A 81 -18.66 -3.14 0.94
N ILE A 82 -18.57 -3.81 -0.21
CA ILE A 82 -18.11 -5.20 -0.32
C ILE A 82 -16.59 -5.17 -0.45
N PHE A 83 -15.91 -5.93 0.41
CA PHE A 83 -14.46 -6.11 0.37
C PHE A 83 -14.15 -7.45 -0.29
N TYR A 84 -13.26 -7.41 -1.29
CA TYR A 84 -12.66 -8.58 -1.89
C TYR A 84 -11.18 -8.64 -1.52
N ASP A 85 -10.70 -9.84 -1.20
CA ASP A 85 -9.29 -10.07 -0.98
C ASP A 85 -8.52 -9.78 -2.28
N CYS A 86 -7.37 -9.12 -2.17
CA CYS A 86 -6.53 -8.86 -3.35
C CYS A 86 -6.04 -10.18 -3.99
N GLU A 87 -6.01 -11.30 -3.26
CA GLU A 87 -5.76 -12.64 -3.84
C GLU A 87 -6.85 -13.08 -4.84
N SER A 88 -8.08 -12.58 -4.68
CA SER A 88 -9.19 -12.82 -5.59
C SER A 88 -9.13 -11.96 -6.85
N ILE A 89 -8.07 -11.16 -6.99
CA ILE A 89 -7.85 -10.22 -8.09
C ILE A 89 -6.51 -10.54 -8.73
N ASP A 90 -6.57 -10.65 -10.03
CA ASP A 90 -5.45 -11.12 -10.83
C ASP A 90 -4.25 -10.15 -10.76
N PHE A 91 -4.45 -8.84 -10.59
CA PHE A 91 -3.37 -7.83 -10.48
C PHE A 91 -2.29 -8.08 -9.41
N CYS A 92 -2.52 -8.98 -8.45
CA CYS A 92 -1.83 -9.04 -7.17
C CYS A 92 -0.94 -10.26 -6.91
N GLN A 93 -0.92 -11.29 -7.75
CA GLN A 93 -0.30 -12.56 -7.37
C GLN A 93 1.25 -12.53 -7.47
N ASP A 94 1.94 -12.02 -6.43
CA ASP A 94 3.39 -12.26 -6.26
C ASP A 94 3.60 -13.70 -5.76
N ALA A 95 4.39 -14.47 -6.49
CA ALA A 95 4.73 -15.86 -6.16
C ALA A 95 5.32 -16.04 -4.75
N LEU A 96 5.92 -14.99 -4.18
CA LEU A 96 6.56 -15.02 -2.86
C LEU A 96 5.64 -14.61 -1.70
N LYS A 97 4.43 -14.07 -1.97
CA LYS A 97 3.42 -13.60 -1.00
C LYS A 97 4.04 -13.03 0.29
N ARG A 98 4.85 -11.98 0.16
CA ARG A 98 5.51 -11.37 1.32
C ARG A 98 4.56 -10.37 1.98
N THR A 99 4.46 -10.45 3.30
CA THR A 99 3.85 -9.39 4.11
C THR A 99 4.93 -8.40 4.54
N PRO A 100 4.66 -7.09 4.52
CA PRO A 100 5.57 -6.10 5.10
C PRO A 100 5.61 -6.26 6.62
N SER A 101 6.54 -5.56 7.27
CA SER A 101 6.50 -5.45 8.72
C SER A 101 5.27 -4.65 9.14
N GLU A 102 4.37 -5.29 9.88
CA GLU A 102 3.09 -4.71 10.29
C GLU A 102 3.30 -3.54 11.26
N THR A 103 2.52 -2.48 11.06
CA THR A 103 2.40 -1.37 12.02
C THR A 103 1.43 -1.76 13.15
N LEU A 104 1.55 -1.11 14.32
CA LEU A 104 0.60 -1.34 15.42
C LEU A 104 -0.85 -1.08 15.01
N GLY A 105 -1.09 -0.08 14.15
CA GLY A 105 -2.42 0.20 13.60
C GLY A 105 -2.97 -0.96 12.78
N GLN A 106 -2.16 -1.53 11.88
CA GLN A 106 -2.55 -2.69 11.06
C GLN A 106 -2.86 -3.92 11.93
N ILE A 107 -2.04 -4.18 12.95
CA ILE A 107 -2.27 -5.29 13.90
C ILE A 107 -3.60 -5.12 14.64
N LEU A 108 -3.89 -3.91 15.12
CA LEU A 108 -5.14 -3.62 15.85
C LEU A 108 -6.37 -3.67 14.92
N SER A 109 -6.22 -3.27 13.67
CA SER A 109 -7.28 -3.33 12.66
C SER A 109 -7.47 -4.73 12.07
N GLY A 110 -6.54 -5.66 12.32
CA GLY A 110 -6.51 -6.98 11.68
C GLY A 110 -6.32 -6.90 10.17
N GLU A 111 -5.67 -5.84 9.67
CA GLU A 111 -5.48 -5.61 8.25
C GLU A 111 -4.27 -6.41 7.75
N GLN A 112 -4.48 -7.22 6.72
CA GLN A 112 -3.42 -8.02 6.12
C GLN A 112 -3.16 -7.54 4.69
N ILE A 113 -1.99 -6.93 4.48
CA ILE A 113 -1.55 -6.47 3.17
C ILE A 113 -0.52 -7.42 2.58
N THR A 114 -0.58 -7.65 1.27
CA THR A 114 0.27 -8.61 0.55
C THR A 114 1.07 -7.94 -0.55
N SER A 115 2.27 -8.45 -0.82
CA SER A 115 3.15 -7.91 -1.87
C SER A 115 2.53 -8.09 -3.26
N CYS A 116 2.49 -7.01 -4.03
CA CYS A 116 2.18 -7.06 -5.46
C CYS A 116 3.43 -7.36 -6.31
N PRO A 117 3.26 -7.81 -7.56
CA PRO A 117 4.39 -8.05 -8.46
C PRO A 117 5.14 -6.76 -8.88
N TYR A 118 4.56 -5.58 -8.66
CA TYR A 118 5.19 -4.29 -8.94
C TYR A 118 6.35 -3.97 -7.97
N LYS A 119 7.56 -3.83 -8.51
CA LYS A 119 8.78 -3.49 -7.78
C LYS A 119 9.55 -2.44 -8.58
N PHE A 120 9.88 -1.32 -7.95
CA PHE A 120 10.58 -0.22 -8.60
C PHE A 120 11.97 -0.02 -7.98
N SER A 121 12.92 0.45 -8.78
CA SER A 121 14.19 0.96 -8.26
C SER A 121 14.04 2.48 -8.06
N PHE A 122 14.40 2.97 -6.88
CA PHE A 122 14.27 4.39 -6.55
C PHE A 122 15.05 5.27 -7.54
N ASN A 123 14.42 6.34 -8.01
CA ASN A 123 14.97 7.30 -8.97
C ASN A 123 15.41 6.68 -10.31
N LYS A 124 14.76 5.59 -10.72
CA LYS A 124 14.96 4.93 -12.01
C LYS A 124 13.63 4.81 -12.72
N GLU A 125 13.45 5.64 -13.74
CA GLU A 125 12.24 5.58 -14.57
C GLU A 125 12.23 4.31 -15.42
N GLU A 126 11.05 3.73 -15.56
CA GLU A 126 10.80 2.59 -16.43
C GLU A 126 9.51 2.86 -17.18
N MET A 127 9.51 2.60 -18.48
CA MET A 127 8.33 2.75 -19.32
C MET A 127 7.93 1.37 -19.85
N CYS A 128 6.66 1.03 -19.74
CA CYS A 128 6.10 -0.19 -20.31
C CYS A 128 6.78 -1.49 -19.81
N GLY A 129 7.11 -1.56 -18.52
CA GLY A 129 7.63 -2.77 -17.88
C GLY A 129 6.56 -3.87 -17.83
N LYS A 130 6.91 -5.09 -18.23
CA LYS A 130 6.01 -6.26 -18.13
C LYS A 130 5.95 -6.76 -16.70
N VAL A 131 4.73 -6.94 -16.20
CA VAL A 131 4.48 -7.53 -14.89
C VAL A 131 4.25 -9.02 -15.05
N TRP A 132 3.18 -9.39 -15.76
CA TRP A 132 2.71 -10.77 -15.90
C TRP A 132 1.63 -10.85 -16.99
N ILE A 133 1.13 -12.07 -17.25
CA ILE A 133 0.10 -12.34 -18.25
C ILE A 133 -0.97 -13.21 -17.61
N LYS A 134 -2.23 -12.85 -17.82
CA LYS A 134 -3.38 -13.60 -17.37
C LYS A 134 -4.25 -14.03 -18.54
N SER A 135 -4.62 -15.30 -18.53
CA SER A 135 -5.67 -15.82 -19.40
C SER A 135 -7.00 -15.78 -18.63
N TYR A 136 -7.99 -15.10 -19.19
CA TYR A 136 -9.39 -15.16 -18.78
C TYR A 136 -10.09 -16.18 -19.67
N GLY A 137 -10.78 -17.13 -19.06
CA GLY A 137 -11.59 -18.12 -19.78
C GLY A 137 -12.97 -18.23 -19.13
N PRO A 138 -13.96 -18.84 -19.82
CA PRO A 138 -15.33 -18.94 -19.34
C PRO A 138 -15.48 -19.79 -18.06
N VAL A 139 -14.49 -20.63 -17.75
CA VAL A 139 -14.41 -21.42 -16.51
C VAL A 139 -12.98 -21.31 -15.96
N SER A 140 -12.75 -20.38 -15.04
CA SER A 140 -11.51 -20.32 -14.28
C SER A 140 -11.75 -20.84 -12.86
N GLU A 141 -11.16 -21.99 -12.51
CA GLU A 141 -11.22 -22.53 -11.13
C GLU A 141 -10.32 -21.74 -10.16
N ASP A 142 -9.33 -20.99 -10.66
CA ASP A 142 -8.27 -20.34 -9.85
C ASP A 142 -8.10 -18.82 -10.10
N GLY A 143 -9.11 -18.13 -10.65
CA GLY A 143 -8.99 -16.69 -10.99
C GLY A 143 -10.31 -15.97 -11.14
N MET A 144 -10.25 -14.64 -11.25
CA MET A 144 -11.44 -13.83 -11.52
C MET A 144 -11.95 -14.20 -12.93
N SER A 145 -13.18 -14.69 -13.04
CA SER A 145 -13.80 -14.91 -14.33
C SER A 145 -14.12 -13.56 -14.99
N MET A 146 -14.27 -13.54 -16.32
CA MET A 146 -14.69 -12.34 -17.04
C MET A 146 -16.01 -11.78 -16.47
N LEU A 147 -16.94 -12.67 -16.09
CA LEU A 147 -18.20 -12.31 -15.45
C LEU A 147 -17.99 -11.66 -14.06
N ALA A 148 -17.07 -12.18 -13.26
CA ALA A 148 -16.76 -11.59 -11.96
C ALA A 148 -16.06 -10.23 -12.10
N PHE A 149 -15.26 -10.04 -13.16
CA PHE A 149 -14.69 -8.75 -13.52
C PHE A 149 -15.79 -7.76 -13.89
N GLU A 150 -16.67 -8.12 -14.83
CA GLU A 150 -17.83 -7.31 -15.21
C GLU A 150 -18.69 -6.88 -14.01
N GLU A 151 -18.97 -7.80 -13.09
CA GLU A 151 -19.78 -7.51 -11.91
C GLU A 151 -19.07 -6.50 -10.99
N ARG A 152 -17.76 -6.64 -10.77
CA ARG A 152 -16.97 -5.72 -9.94
C ARG A 152 -16.85 -4.32 -10.56
N GLU A 153 -16.73 -4.26 -11.88
CA GLU A 153 -16.73 -3.01 -12.66
C GLU A 153 -18.08 -2.30 -12.57
N LYS A 154 -19.18 -3.03 -12.76
CA LYS A 154 -20.55 -2.50 -12.58
C LYS A 154 -20.79 -1.99 -11.17
N GLN A 155 -20.09 -2.54 -10.18
CA GLN A 155 -20.14 -2.07 -8.79
C GLN A 155 -19.20 -0.88 -8.51
N GLY A 156 -18.35 -0.43 -9.43
CA GLY A 156 -17.42 0.68 -9.19
C GLY A 156 -16.30 0.34 -8.19
N SER A 157 -15.79 -0.89 -8.25
CA SER A 157 -14.75 -1.37 -7.34
C SER A 157 -13.39 -0.73 -7.61
N HIS A 158 -12.70 -0.28 -6.55
CA HIS A 158 -11.37 0.33 -6.63
C HIS A 158 -10.32 -0.53 -5.94
N GLN A 159 -9.18 -0.71 -6.60
CA GLN A 159 -8.00 -1.42 -6.09
C GLN A 159 -7.19 -0.48 -5.21
N HIS A 160 -7.03 -0.83 -3.94
CA HIS A 160 -6.25 -0.06 -2.99
C HIS A 160 -4.87 -0.66 -2.83
N GLY A 161 -3.86 0.18 -3.04
CA GLY A 161 -2.45 -0.16 -2.88
C GLY A 161 -1.77 0.74 -1.86
N VAL A 162 -0.66 0.26 -1.32
CA VAL A 162 0.18 0.96 -0.36
C VAL A 162 1.63 0.87 -0.81
N ILE A 163 2.32 2.01 -0.82
CA ILE A 163 3.76 2.14 -1.09
C ILE A 163 4.37 2.88 0.09
N ASP A 164 5.30 2.25 0.82
CA ASP A 164 5.92 2.84 2.03
C ASP A 164 4.90 3.42 3.03
N ASN A 165 3.84 2.67 3.34
CA ASN A 165 2.72 3.11 4.19
C ASN A 165 1.91 4.31 3.66
N ILE A 166 2.16 4.76 2.42
CA ILE A 166 1.38 5.79 1.73
C ILE A 166 0.38 5.12 0.81
N GLN A 167 -0.89 5.52 0.91
CA GLN A 167 -1.94 5.01 0.03
C GLN A 167 -1.72 5.50 -1.39
N VAL A 168 -1.88 4.59 -2.34
CA VAL A 168 -1.93 4.92 -3.76
C VAL A 168 -3.20 5.72 -4.03
N ILE A 169 -3.05 6.84 -4.74
CA ILE A 169 -4.16 7.71 -5.11
C ILE A 169 -4.34 7.77 -6.62
N TRP A 170 -5.59 7.90 -7.06
CA TRP A 170 -5.95 8.21 -8.42
C TRP A 170 -6.62 9.58 -8.47
N CYS A 171 -6.14 10.45 -9.34
CA CYS A 171 -6.69 11.79 -9.54
C CYS A 171 -7.23 11.93 -10.94
N TYR A 172 -8.41 12.53 -11.07
CA TYR A 172 -9.09 12.70 -12.33
C TYR A 172 -9.91 13.99 -12.40
N ASP A 173 -10.17 14.42 -13.63
CA ASP A 173 -10.90 15.65 -13.93
C ASP A 173 -12.33 15.32 -14.31
N MET A 174 -13.28 15.95 -13.65
CA MET A 174 -14.70 15.83 -13.96
C MET A 174 -15.09 16.74 -15.12
N GLU A 175 -16.24 16.48 -15.75
CA GLU A 175 -16.74 17.26 -16.89
C GLU A 175 -16.99 18.75 -16.55
N ASP A 176 -17.25 19.05 -15.28
CA ASP A 176 -17.39 20.41 -14.75
C ASP A 176 -16.05 21.12 -14.49
N GLY A 177 -14.93 20.44 -14.75
CA GLY A 177 -13.57 20.94 -14.54
C GLY A 177 -13.06 20.80 -13.12
N GLU A 178 -13.81 20.15 -12.21
CA GLU A 178 -13.32 19.87 -10.85
C GLU A 178 -12.29 18.73 -10.87
N HIS A 179 -11.17 18.93 -10.16
CA HIS A 179 -10.17 17.90 -9.92
C HIS A 179 -10.51 17.12 -8.66
N HIS A 180 -10.72 15.81 -8.81
CA HIS A 180 -11.02 14.90 -7.71
C HIS A 180 -9.89 13.87 -7.55
N CYS A 181 -9.54 13.56 -6.31
CA CYS A 181 -8.58 12.51 -5.99
C CYS A 181 -9.20 11.54 -4.99
N VAL A 182 -9.08 10.25 -5.28
CA VAL A 182 -9.58 9.16 -4.44
C VAL A 182 -8.45 8.21 -4.10
N SER A 183 -8.62 7.47 -3.00
CA SER A 183 -7.72 6.37 -2.67
C SER A 183 -8.03 5.16 -3.56
N GLY A 184 -6.99 4.47 -4.00
CA GLY A 184 -7.08 3.38 -4.96
C GLY A 184 -7.36 3.86 -6.39
N PHE A 185 -7.44 2.92 -7.31
CA PHE A 185 -7.71 3.16 -8.72
C PHE A 185 -8.69 2.10 -9.26
N PRO A 186 -9.53 2.44 -10.24
CA PRO A 186 -10.44 1.48 -10.85
C PRO A 186 -9.65 0.39 -11.60
N ILE A 187 -10.17 -0.83 -11.60
CA ILE A 187 -9.57 -1.97 -12.34
C ILE A 187 -9.96 -1.96 -13.82
N GLY A 188 -10.98 -1.20 -14.20
CA GLY A 188 -11.45 -1.06 -15.55
C GLY A 188 -12.51 0.04 -15.66
N CYS A 189 -13.29 -0.02 -16.72
CA CYS A 189 -14.47 0.79 -16.82
C CYS A 189 -15.53 0.17 -17.76
N PHE A 190 -16.80 0.36 -17.39
CA PHE A 190 -17.97 0.01 -18.20
C PHE A 190 -18.65 1.25 -18.80
N ASN A 191 -18.80 1.29 -20.13
CA ASN A 191 -19.53 2.36 -20.81
C ASN A 191 -21.01 2.00 -20.98
N ALA A 192 -21.87 2.43 -20.06
CA ALA A 192 -23.31 2.15 -20.13
C ALA A 192 -24.00 2.97 -21.25
N ALA A 193 -24.96 2.36 -21.95
CA ALA A 193 -25.69 3.01 -23.05
C ALA A 193 -26.64 4.15 -22.63
N ASN A 194 -26.85 4.33 -21.32
CA ASN A 194 -27.82 5.28 -20.78
C ASN A 194 -27.16 6.02 -19.60
N ASP A 195 -27.28 7.34 -19.63
CA ASP A 195 -26.65 8.37 -18.78
C ASP A 195 -26.98 8.27 -17.25
N GLN A 196 -27.47 7.13 -16.77
CA GLN A 196 -27.87 6.89 -15.38
C GLN A 196 -26.80 6.21 -14.53
N VAL A 197 -25.81 5.55 -15.15
CA VAL A 197 -24.66 4.98 -14.42
C VAL A 197 -23.43 5.63 -15.03
N LYS A 198 -23.02 6.77 -14.46
CA LYS A 198 -21.71 7.37 -14.73
C LYS A 198 -20.64 6.39 -14.21
N GLY A 199 -20.29 5.39 -15.00
CA GLY A 199 -19.11 4.58 -14.75
C GLY A 199 -17.86 5.45 -14.80
N SER A 200 -16.74 4.96 -14.25
CA SER A 200 -15.43 5.63 -14.15
C SER A 200 -14.76 6.00 -15.51
N CYS A 201 -15.52 6.01 -16.60
CA CYS A 201 -15.06 6.24 -17.97
C CYS A 201 -15.09 7.74 -18.22
N LEU A 202 -13.99 8.41 -17.89
CA LEU A 202 -13.82 9.84 -18.15
C LEU A 202 -13.68 10.16 -19.64
N ILE A 203 -13.60 9.12 -20.49
CA ILE A 203 -13.45 9.24 -21.94
C ILE A 203 -14.74 8.74 -22.59
N ASN A 204 -15.44 9.65 -23.28
CA ASN A 204 -16.60 9.31 -24.12
C ASN A 204 -16.19 8.32 -25.21
N PHE A 205 -16.65 7.07 -25.10
CA PHE A 205 -16.44 6.06 -26.14
C PHE A 205 -17.55 6.10 -27.18
N ASN A 206 -17.16 5.92 -28.45
CA ASN A 206 -18.09 5.87 -29.58
C ASN A 206 -18.98 4.61 -29.58
N LYS A 207 -18.69 3.61 -28.73
CA LYS A 207 -19.45 2.36 -28.62
C LYS A 207 -20.10 2.26 -27.25
N ASN A 208 -21.42 2.10 -27.26
CA ASN A 208 -22.22 1.88 -26.06
C ASN A 208 -22.13 0.39 -25.66
N ASN A 209 -22.16 0.11 -24.36
CA ASN A 209 -22.13 -1.23 -23.75
C ASN A 209 -20.77 -1.95 -23.77
N SER A 210 -19.65 -1.24 -24.00
CA SER A 210 -18.32 -1.85 -24.00
C SER A 210 -17.67 -1.85 -22.61
N LEU A 211 -17.03 -2.97 -22.27
CA LEU A 211 -16.19 -3.13 -21.09
C LEU A 211 -14.71 -2.94 -21.45
N TYR A 212 -14.02 -2.13 -20.66
CA TYR A 212 -12.59 -1.86 -20.80
C TYR A 212 -11.85 -2.28 -19.53
N LEU A 213 -10.74 -2.97 -19.69
CA LEU A 213 -9.86 -3.36 -18.59
C LEU A 213 -8.61 -2.47 -18.60
N PHE A 214 -8.18 -1.99 -17.42
CA PHE A 214 -6.98 -1.19 -17.29
C PHE A 214 -5.75 -2.06 -17.07
N ASN A 215 -5.18 -2.58 -18.15
CA ASN A 215 -4.03 -3.47 -18.07
C ASN A 215 -2.67 -2.76 -17.88
N HIS A 216 -2.65 -1.43 -17.80
CA HIS A 216 -1.42 -0.67 -17.55
C HIS A 216 -1.62 0.37 -16.44
N VAL A 217 -0.60 0.58 -15.61
CA VAL A 217 -0.59 1.62 -14.58
C VAL A 217 0.62 2.55 -14.74
N ASP A 218 0.34 3.85 -14.89
CA ASP A 218 1.37 4.89 -14.83
C ASP A 218 1.53 5.32 -13.36
N VAL A 219 2.64 4.92 -12.73
CA VAL A 219 2.94 5.22 -11.34
C VAL A 219 3.83 6.46 -11.24
N THR A 220 3.39 7.45 -10.48
CA THR A 220 4.16 8.66 -10.17
C THR A 220 4.47 8.68 -8.69
N ILE A 221 5.75 8.61 -8.34
CA ILE A 221 6.21 8.65 -6.95
C ILE A 221 6.84 10.02 -6.67
N THR A 222 6.20 10.80 -5.81
CA THR A 222 6.74 12.07 -5.35
C THR A 222 7.60 11.86 -4.11
N TYR A 223 8.76 12.48 -4.02
CA TYR A 223 9.69 12.29 -2.91
C TYR A 223 10.35 13.61 -2.48
N HIS A 224 10.68 13.72 -1.20
CA HIS A 224 11.44 14.82 -0.65
C HIS A 224 12.89 14.40 -0.39
N MET A 225 13.85 15.17 -0.89
CA MET A 225 15.27 15.00 -0.55
C MET A 225 15.61 15.69 0.76
N GLU A 226 16.20 14.96 1.70
CA GLU A 226 16.63 15.50 2.99
C GLU A 226 17.90 16.35 2.83
N SER A 227 17.80 17.65 3.11
CA SER A 227 18.83 18.66 2.81
C SER A 227 20.11 18.56 3.62
N ASP A 228 20.06 17.93 4.80
CA ASP A 228 21.09 18.11 5.84
C ASP A 228 22.05 16.92 5.98
N THR A 229 21.92 15.89 5.14
CA THR A 229 22.80 14.72 5.18
C THR A 229 23.73 14.67 3.98
N SER A 230 25.02 14.35 4.21
CA SER A 230 26.00 14.11 3.14
C SER A 230 25.62 12.94 2.23
N SER A 231 24.67 12.12 2.68
CA SER A 231 24.02 11.05 1.95
C SER A 231 22.73 11.60 1.30
N LYS A 232 22.55 11.45 -0.01
CA LYS A 232 21.30 11.84 -0.70
C LYS A 232 20.17 10.87 -0.30
N LEU A 233 19.49 11.14 0.80
CA LEU A 233 18.37 10.35 1.31
C LEU A 233 17.06 11.00 0.92
N ALA A 234 16.15 10.19 0.39
CA ALA A 234 14.81 10.59 0.00
C ALA A 234 13.75 9.97 0.92
N LYS A 235 12.66 10.70 1.15
CA LYS A 235 11.44 10.19 1.80
C LYS A 235 10.31 10.30 0.79
N LEU A 236 9.54 9.23 0.61
CA LEU A 236 8.38 9.28 -0.28
C LEU A 236 7.29 10.16 0.35
N ILE A 237 6.59 10.93 -0.47
CA ILE A 237 5.53 11.86 -0.04
C ILE A 237 4.18 11.37 -0.53
N SER A 238 4.10 10.97 -1.80
CA SER A 238 2.86 10.53 -2.43
C SER A 238 3.12 9.51 -3.54
N SER A 239 2.14 8.64 -3.75
CA SER A 239 2.11 7.66 -4.84
C SER A 239 0.82 7.84 -5.63
N ARG A 240 0.92 8.41 -6.83
CA ARG A 240 -0.20 8.56 -7.76
C ARG A 240 -0.17 7.46 -8.81
N VAL A 241 -1.33 6.92 -9.15
CA VAL A 241 -1.52 5.99 -10.26
C VAL A 241 -2.51 6.57 -11.24
N ASP A 242 -2.14 6.60 -12.51
CA ASP A 242 -3.05 6.86 -13.62
C ASP A 242 -3.26 5.54 -14.39
N PRO A 243 -4.46 4.93 -14.32
CA PRO A 243 -4.75 3.70 -15.02
C PRO A 243 -4.88 3.95 -16.53
N ARG A 244 -4.27 3.07 -17.32
CA ARG A 244 -4.23 3.09 -18.78
C ARG A 244 -4.65 1.74 -19.33
N ARG A 245 -4.97 1.76 -20.62
CA ARG A 245 -5.37 0.59 -21.40
C ARG A 245 -4.58 0.59 -22.69
N TYR A 246 -3.89 -0.51 -22.93
CA TYR A 246 -3.09 -0.73 -24.11
C TYR A 246 -3.38 -2.11 -24.67
N GLU A 247 -3.70 -2.18 -25.95
CA GLU A 247 -3.63 -3.44 -26.65
C GLU A 247 -2.15 -3.80 -26.85
N HIS A 248 -1.76 -5.01 -26.45
CA HIS A 248 -0.39 -5.49 -26.58
C HIS A 248 -0.35 -6.59 -27.64
N SER A 249 0.47 -6.42 -28.68
CA SER A 249 0.55 -7.38 -29.80
C SER A 249 1.20 -8.73 -29.43
N GLY A 250 1.88 -8.81 -28.27
CA GLY A 250 2.46 -10.04 -27.73
C GLY A 250 3.58 -9.79 -26.71
N GLU A 251 4.05 -10.86 -26.04
CA GLU A 251 5.00 -10.74 -24.92
C GLU A 251 6.35 -10.09 -25.28
N GLY A 252 6.77 -10.23 -26.53
CA GLY A 252 8.06 -9.71 -27.02
C GLY A 252 7.98 -8.30 -27.61
N HIS A 253 6.78 -7.72 -27.73
CA HIS A 253 6.56 -6.41 -28.32
C HIS A 253 5.43 -5.69 -27.57
N LEU A 254 5.79 -5.09 -26.43
CA LEU A 254 4.85 -4.33 -25.60
C LEU A 254 4.61 -2.96 -26.23
N THR A 255 3.37 -2.69 -26.61
CA THR A 255 2.94 -1.45 -27.25
C THR A 255 2.14 -0.57 -26.29
N CYS A 256 2.83 0.08 -25.33
CA CYS A 256 2.20 1.06 -24.43
C CYS A 256 1.89 2.42 -25.11
N ASN A 257 1.54 2.40 -26.40
CA ASN A 257 1.21 3.56 -27.22
C ASN A 257 -0.04 3.31 -28.09
N GLU A 258 -0.57 2.09 -28.10
CA GLU A 258 -1.65 1.65 -28.99
C GLU A 258 -3.04 1.87 -28.38
N PRO A 259 -4.11 2.00 -29.21
CA PRO A 259 -5.49 2.20 -28.78
C PRO A 259 -6.02 1.08 -27.84
N PRO A 260 -7.19 1.28 -27.21
CA PRO A 260 -7.61 0.45 -26.07
C PRO A 260 -7.96 -0.99 -26.42
N LEU A 261 -7.59 -1.90 -25.52
CA LEU A 261 -8.15 -3.25 -25.47
C LEU A 261 -9.64 -3.19 -25.12
N GLU A 262 -10.49 -3.54 -26.09
CA GLU A 262 -11.93 -3.76 -25.88
C GLU A 262 -12.16 -5.23 -25.57
N ILE A 263 -12.89 -5.53 -24.49
CA ILE A 263 -13.28 -6.90 -24.17
C ILE A 263 -14.51 -7.25 -25.02
N PRO A 264 -14.49 -8.32 -25.85
CA PRO A 264 -15.65 -8.75 -26.63
C PRO A 264 -16.81 -9.19 -25.73
N GLU A 265 -18.06 -8.86 -26.10
CA GLU A 265 -19.26 -9.32 -25.36
C GLU A 265 -19.56 -10.82 -25.49
N GLU A 266 -19.13 -11.46 -26.59
CA GLU A 266 -19.34 -12.90 -26.85
C GLU A 266 -18.04 -13.69 -26.67
N ASP A 267 -17.82 -14.14 -25.43
CA ASP A 267 -16.69 -14.97 -25.00
C ASP A 267 -16.82 -16.40 -25.57
N THR A 268 -16.10 -16.72 -26.65
CA THR A 268 -15.92 -18.11 -27.11
C THR A 268 -14.48 -18.61 -26.98
N ASP A 269 -13.51 -17.71 -26.82
CA ASP A 269 -12.08 -18.02 -26.73
C ASP A 269 -11.44 -17.43 -25.46
N ASN A 270 -10.30 -17.99 -25.04
CA ASN A 270 -9.54 -17.49 -23.89
C ASN A 270 -8.91 -16.11 -24.20
N LEU A 271 -9.26 -15.07 -23.44
CA LEU A 271 -8.67 -13.74 -23.54
C LEU A 271 -7.36 -13.66 -22.74
N ASN A 272 -6.24 -13.45 -23.42
CA ASN A 272 -4.95 -13.21 -22.77
C ASN A 272 -4.71 -11.71 -22.60
N VAL A 273 -4.58 -11.26 -21.35
CA VAL A 273 -4.26 -9.88 -21.00
C VAL A 273 -2.83 -9.82 -20.46
N ILE A 274 -2.05 -8.94 -21.06
CA ILE A 274 -0.69 -8.62 -20.61
C ILE A 274 -0.78 -7.38 -19.71
N TYR A 275 -0.28 -7.49 -18.49
CA TYR A 275 -0.23 -6.39 -17.53
C TYR A 275 1.14 -5.72 -17.54
N THR A 276 1.14 -4.39 -17.58
CA THR A 276 2.34 -3.56 -17.67
C THR A 276 2.30 -2.37 -16.70
N TYR A 277 3.44 -1.72 -16.48
CA TYR A 277 3.52 -0.47 -15.74
C TYR A 277 4.51 0.50 -16.37
N SER A 278 4.37 1.77 -16.01
CA SER A 278 5.43 2.77 -16.13
C SER A 278 5.61 3.42 -14.77
N VAL A 279 6.84 3.80 -14.42
CA VAL A 279 7.13 4.52 -13.17
C VAL A 279 7.99 5.75 -13.45
N LYS A 280 7.61 6.87 -12.86
CA LYS A 280 8.38 8.11 -12.83
C LYS A 280 8.50 8.68 -11.43
N PHE A 281 9.51 9.50 -11.22
CA PHE A 281 9.83 10.09 -9.93
C PHE A 281 9.84 11.62 -10.01
N GLU A 282 9.18 12.27 -9.05
CA GLU A 282 9.07 13.73 -8.99
C GLU A 282 9.57 14.22 -7.61
N ALA A 283 10.45 15.22 -7.62
CA ALA A 283 11.06 15.77 -6.41
C ALA A 283 10.32 16.99 -5.86
#